data_AF-Q6TB18-F1
#
_entry.id   AF-Q6TB18-F1
#
_cell.length_a   1.000
_cell.length_b   1.000
_cell.length_c   1.000
_cell.angle_alpha   90.00
_cell.angle_beta   90.00
_cell.angle_gamma   90.00
#
_symmetry.space_group_name_H-M   'P 1'
#
loop_
_entity.id
_entity.type
_entity.pdbx_description
1 polymer ?
#
loop_
_entity_poly.entity_id
_entity_poly.type
_entity_poly.pdbx_seq_one_letter_code
_entity_poly.pdbx_strand_id
1 'polypeptide(L)'
;MNQSYFNLLGNITWLWMNSSLHKEWSCELLARNVIPAIENEQYMLLIDNGIPIAYCSWADLNLETEVKYIKDISSLTPEEWQSGDRRWIIDWVAPFGHSQLLYKKMCQKYADTLVRS
;
A
#
# COMPACT_ATOMS: atom_id res chain seq x y z
N MET A 1 -6.71 -7.99 -16.82
CA MET A 1 -5.89 -6.81 -16.43
C MET A 1 -6.12 -5.72 -17.47
N ASN A 2 -6.75 -4.59 -17.10
CA ASN A 2 -7.01 -3.48 -18.03
C ASN A 2 -5.82 -2.50 -18.04
N GLN A 3 -5.65 -1.70 -19.08
CA GLN A 3 -4.54 -0.75 -19.25
C GLN A 3 -4.39 0.23 -18.07
N SER A 4 -5.50 0.52 -17.38
CA SER A 4 -5.52 1.31 -16.15
C SER A 4 -4.68 0.71 -15.01
N TYR A 5 -4.58 -0.61 -14.89
CA TYR A 5 -3.81 -1.26 -13.82
C TYR A 5 -2.31 -1.10 -14.02
N PHE A 6 -1.84 -1.19 -15.27
CA PHE A 6 -0.43 -0.95 -15.59
C PHE A 6 -0.02 0.50 -15.35
N ASN A 7 -0.90 1.46 -15.64
CA ASN A 7 -0.66 2.87 -15.32
C ASN A 7 -0.54 3.08 -13.80
N LEU A 8 -1.40 2.43 -13.02
CA LEU A 8 -1.37 2.53 -11.57
C LEU A 8 -0.10 1.89 -10.99
N LEU A 9 0.26 0.69 -11.44
CA LEU A 9 1.51 0.02 -11.07
C LEU A 9 2.73 0.89 -11.42
N GLY A 10 2.74 1.52 -12.60
CA GLY A 10 3.80 2.42 -13.02
C GLY A 10 3.93 3.66 -12.14
N ASN A 11 2.80 4.30 -11.77
CA ASN A 11 2.78 5.44 -10.85
C ASN A 11 3.35 5.08 -9.48
N ILE A 12 2.92 3.93 -8.92
CA ILE A 12 3.38 3.46 -7.60
C ILE A 12 4.86 3.08 -7.65
N THR A 13 5.29 2.39 -8.70
CA THR A 13 6.71 2.03 -8.91
C THR A 13 7.58 3.28 -8.98
N TRP A 14 7.14 4.32 -9.69
CA TRP A 14 7.87 5.58 -9.75
C TRP A 14 7.99 6.25 -8.37
N LEU A 15 6.95 6.20 -7.55
CA LEU A 15 7.02 6.68 -6.16
C LEU A 15 8.04 5.88 -5.32
N TRP A 16 8.08 4.55 -5.46
CA TRP A 16 9.09 3.72 -4.80
C TRP A 16 10.51 4.12 -5.19
N MET A 17 10.77 4.29 -6.50
CA MET A 17 12.07 4.70 -7.02
C MET A 17 12.54 6.07 -6.50
N ASN A 18 11.60 6.97 -6.17
CA ASN A 18 11.91 8.28 -5.59
C ASN A 18 12.01 8.28 -4.06
N SER A 19 11.67 7.17 -3.39
CA SER A 19 11.81 7.03 -1.95
C SER A 19 13.18 6.48 -1.57
N SER A 20 13.88 7.13 -0.64
CA SER A 20 15.20 6.68 -0.16
C SER A 20 15.23 5.24 0.38
N LEU A 21 14.13 4.78 0.99
CA LEU A 21 13.98 3.41 1.51
C LEU A 21 13.59 2.42 0.41
N HIS A 22 12.42 2.61 -0.20
CA HIS A 22 11.81 1.69 -1.15
C HIS A 22 12.60 1.47 -2.46
N LYS A 23 13.45 2.42 -2.88
CA LYS A 23 14.22 2.30 -4.13
C LYS A 23 15.20 1.12 -4.15
N GLU A 24 15.61 0.64 -2.98
CA GLU A 24 16.55 -0.49 -2.83
C GLU A 24 15.82 -1.84 -2.69
N TRP A 25 14.49 -1.83 -2.64
CA TRP A 25 13.69 -3.06 -2.51
C TRP A 25 13.56 -3.78 -3.85
N SER A 26 13.37 -5.10 -3.79
CA SER A 26 13.30 -5.93 -5.00
C SER A 26 12.01 -5.69 -5.79
N CYS A 27 12.07 -5.91 -7.11
CA CYS A 27 10.88 -5.93 -7.95
C CYS A 27 9.87 -7.01 -7.51
N GLU A 28 10.37 -8.12 -6.94
CA GLU A 28 9.52 -9.18 -6.38
C GLU A 28 8.69 -8.66 -5.20
N LEU A 29 9.30 -7.91 -4.28
CA LEU A 29 8.58 -7.33 -3.14
C LEU A 29 7.58 -6.27 -3.62
N LEU A 30 7.95 -5.46 -4.61
CA LEU A 30 7.02 -4.51 -5.24
C LEU A 30 5.81 -5.23 -5.82
N ALA A 31 6.02 -6.29 -6.61
CA ALA A 31 4.92 -7.06 -7.19
C ALA A 31 4.04 -7.66 -6.11
N ARG A 32 4.65 -8.23 -5.05
CA ARG A 32 3.95 -8.86 -3.93
C ARG A 32 3.08 -7.88 -3.14
N ASN A 33 3.54 -6.65 -2.93
CA ASN A 33 2.80 -5.66 -2.14
C ASN A 33 1.81 -4.86 -3.00
N VAL A 34 2.18 -4.52 -4.24
CA VAL A 34 1.42 -3.56 -5.05
C VAL A 34 0.33 -4.25 -5.87
N ILE A 35 0.58 -5.44 -6.44
CA ILE A 35 -0.42 -6.10 -7.29
C ILE A 35 -1.69 -6.44 -6.48
N PRO A 36 -1.61 -7.08 -5.30
CA PRO A 36 -2.82 -7.37 -4.53
C PRO A 36 -3.49 -6.09 -4.01
N ALA A 37 -2.74 -5.03 -3.70
CA ALA A 37 -3.32 -3.75 -3.33
C ALA A 37 -4.21 -3.18 -4.45
N ILE A 38 -3.72 -3.23 -5.70
CA ILE A 38 -4.45 -2.77 -6.88
C ILE A 38 -5.67 -3.65 -7.14
N GLU A 39 -5.49 -4.96 -7.16
CA GLU A 39 -6.55 -5.92 -7.48
C GLU A 39 -7.71 -5.88 -6.47
N ASN A 40 -7.39 -5.64 -5.19
CA ASN A 40 -8.38 -5.53 -4.12
C ASN A 40 -8.90 -4.09 -3.90
N GLU A 41 -8.44 -3.11 -4.68
CA GLU A 41 -8.74 -1.68 -4.49
C GLU A 41 -8.38 -1.15 -3.07
N GLN A 42 -7.40 -1.80 -2.42
CA GLN A 42 -6.95 -1.49 -1.06
C GLN A 42 -5.73 -0.58 -1.06
N TYR A 43 -5.86 0.55 -1.75
CA TYR A 43 -4.82 1.56 -1.83
C TYR A 43 -5.39 2.98 -1.85
N MET A 44 -4.51 3.93 -1.58
CA MET A 44 -4.73 5.35 -1.84
C MET A 44 -3.52 5.89 -2.58
N LEU A 45 -3.75 6.45 -3.77
CA LEU A 45 -2.76 7.19 -4.54
C LEU A 45 -3.17 8.65 -4.59
N LEU A 46 -2.31 9.54 -4.14
CA LEU A 46 -2.50 10.99 -4.27
C LEU A 46 -1.76 11.47 -5.50
N ILE A 47 -2.47 12.23 -6.34
CA ILE A 47 -1.95 12.84 -7.57
C ILE A 47 -2.13 14.35 -7.45
N ASP A 48 -1.07 15.10 -7.74
CA ASP A 48 -1.11 16.55 -7.87
C ASP A 48 -0.58 16.95 -9.25
N ASN A 49 -1.34 17.77 -9.99
CA ASN A 49 -0.99 18.22 -11.35
C ASN A 49 -0.57 17.09 -12.30
N GLY A 50 -1.20 15.91 -12.18
CA GLY A 50 -0.90 14.73 -13.00
C GLY A 50 0.32 13.91 -12.55
N ILE A 51 0.98 14.30 -11.45
CA ILE A 51 2.15 13.62 -10.89
C ILE A 51 1.74 12.88 -9.61
N PRO A 52 2.07 11.59 -9.44
CA PRO A 52 1.83 10.90 -8.19
C PRO A 52 2.73 11.47 -7.09
N ILE A 53 2.17 11.83 -5.93
CA ILE A 53 2.91 12.50 -4.84
C ILE A 53 3.00 11.67 -3.56
N ALA A 54 2.07 10.72 -3.36
CA ALA A 54 2.05 9.82 -2.23
C ALA A 54 1.20 8.58 -2.50
N TYR A 55 1.54 7.46 -1.88
CA TYR A 55 0.85 6.18 -1.96
C TYR A 55 0.82 5.50 -0.59
N CYS A 56 -0.29 4.85 -0.26
CA CYS A 56 -0.31 3.80 0.74
C CYS A 56 -1.21 2.64 0.31
N SER A 57 -0.94 1.48 0.85
CA SER A 57 -1.76 0.27 0.74
C SER A 57 -2.08 -0.30 2.11
N TRP A 58 -3.14 -1.10 2.18
CA TRP A 58 -3.49 -1.82 3.41
C TRP A 58 -4.02 -3.21 3.12
N ALA A 59 -3.85 -4.12 4.07
CA ALA A 59 -4.48 -5.43 4.09
C ALA A 59 -5.43 -5.53 5.30
N ASP A 60 -6.57 -6.18 5.13
CA ASP A 60 -7.54 -6.45 6.20
C ASP A 60 -7.41 -7.92 6.58
N LEU A 61 -6.70 -8.18 7.69
CA LEU A 61 -6.24 -9.50 8.07
C LEU A 61 -7.16 -10.13 9.13
N ASN A 62 -7.26 -11.46 9.17
CA ASN A 62 -7.72 -12.16 10.37
C ASN A 62 -6.57 -12.29 11.40
N LEU A 63 -6.86 -12.82 12.58
CA LEU A 63 -5.86 -12.98 13.64
C LEU A 63 -4.69 -13.90 13.27
N GLU A 64 -4.97 -15.02 12.58
CA GLU A 64 -3.94 -15.99 12.20
C GLU A 64 -2.95 -15.37 11.19
N THR A 65 -3.50 -14.74 10.16
CA THR A 65 -2.74 -14.05 9.12
C THR A 65 -2.00 -12.83 9.69
N GLU A 66 -2.58 -12.08 10.62
CA GLU A 66 -1.88 -10.99 11.33
C GLU A 66 -0.65 -11.52 12.10
N VAL A 67 -0.81 -12.60 12.87
CA VAL A 67 0.32 -13.19 13.62
C VAL A 67 1.42 -13.69 12.68
N LYS A 68 1.05 -14.26 11.54
CA LYS A 68 1.98 -14.67 10.48
C LYS A 68 2.72 -13.45 9.90
N TYR A 69 2.00 -12.40 9.53
CA TYR A 69 2.54 -11.16 8.96
C TYR A 69 3.51 -10.43 9.92
N ILE A 70 3.18 -10.32 11.20
CA ILE A 70 4.05 -9.68 12.20
C ILE A 70 5.40 -10.40 12.33
N LYS A 71 5.42 -11.73 12.15
CA LYS A 71 6.66 -12.53 12.23
C LYS A 71 7.50 -12.43 10.97
N ASP A 72 6.86 -12.29 9.82
CA ASP A 72 7.50 -12.14 8.52
C ASP A 72 6.64 -11.23 7.64
N ILE A 73 7.09 -9.99 7.48
CA ILE A 73 6.39 -8.95 6.72
C ILE A 73 6.27 -9.28 5.23
N SER A 74 7.04 -10.25 4.74
CA SER A 74 6.96 -10.74 3.36
C SER A 74 6.05 -11.96 3.21
N SER A 75 5.37 -12.41 4.27
CA SER A 75 4.67 -13.70 4.27
C SER A 75 3.27 -13.71 3.65
N LEU A 76 2.65 -12.53 3.46
CA LEU A 76 1.29 -12.41 2.93
C LEU A 76 1.19 -12.98 1.52
N THR A 77 0.15 -13.77 1.25
CA THR A 77 -0.26 -14.17 -0.10
C THR A 77 -1.38 -13.26 -0.61
N PRO A 78 -1.64 -13.19 -1.93
CA PRO A 78 -2.70 -12.35 -2.48
C PRO A 78 -4.10 -12.60 -1.86
N GLU A 79 -4.42 -13.85 -1.55
CA GLU A 79 -5.71 -14.26 -0.98
C GLU A 79 -5.87 -13.82 0.48
N GLU A 80 -4.76 -13.55 1.18
CA GLU A 80 -4.74 -13.18 2.59
C GLU A 80 -5.04 -11.69 2.83
N TRP A 81 -5.02 -10.85 1.79
CA TRP A 81 -5.22 -9.39 1.86
C TRP A 81 -6.62 -8.96 2.34
N GLN A 82 -7.61 -9.84 2.22
CA GLN A 82 -9.01 -9.66 2.62
C GLN A 82 -9.48 -10.74 3.60
N SER A 83 -8.56 -11.30 4.38
CA SER A 83 -8.85 -12.45 5.24
C SER A 83 -9.66 -12.11 6.49
N GLY A 84 -9.79 -10.84 6.87
CA GLY A 84 -10.54 -10.42 8.07
C GLY A 84 -10.80 -8.92 8.15
N ASP A 85 -10.83 -8.37 9.36
CA ASP A 85 -11.21 -7.00 9.68
C ASP A 85 -10.09 -6.19 10.37
N ARG A 86 -8.89 -6.77 10.50
CA ARG A 86 -7.76 -6.15 11.19
C ARG A 86 -6.86 -5.46 10.18
N ARG A 87 -7.07 -4.16 10.02
CA ARG A 87 -6.35 -3.36 9.02
C ARG A 87 -4.88 -3.12 9.39
N TRP A 88 -3.99 -3.43 8.46
CA TRP A 88 -2.55 -3.13 8.48
C TRP A 88 -2.13 -2.34 7.26
N ILE A 89 -1.35 -1.27 7.46
CA ILE A 89 -0.64 -0.59 6.37
C ILE A 89 0.47 -1.51 5.89
N ILE A 90 0.49 -1.79 4.59
CA ILE A 90 1.54 -2.61 3.96
C ILE A 90 2.65 -1.72 3.42
N ASP A 91 2.30 -0.68 2.65
CA ASP A 91 3.25 0.33 2.19
C ASP A 91 2.79 1.74 2.58
N TRP A 92 3.76 2.60 2.90
CA TRP A 92 3.58 4.03 3.08
C TRP A 92 4.69 4.81 2.38
N VAL A 93 4.37 5.45 1.26
CA VAL A 93 5.35 6.02 0.34
C VAL A 93 4.99 7.47 0.03
N ALA A 94 5.73 8.43 0.59
CA ALA A 94 5.51 9.86 0.36
C ALA A 94 6.86 10.60 0.18
N PRO A 95 7.60 10.32 -0.89
CA PRO A 95 9.00 10.72 -1.05
C PRO A 95 9.22 12.25 -1.10
N PHE A 96 8.18 13.02 -1.43
CA PHE A 96 8.26 14.47 -1.61
C PHE A 96 7.70 15.27 -0.42
N GLY A 97 7.59 14.65 0.77
CA GLY A 97 7.13 15.34 1.99
C GLY A 97 5.61 15.37 2.22
N HIS A 98 4.83 14.65 1.41
CA HIS A 98 3.36 14.65 1.48
C HIS A 98 2.76 13.65 2.50
N SER A 99 3.58 13.13 3.42
CA SER A 99 3.16 12.11 4.40
C SER A 99 2.00 12.59 5.28
N GLN A 100 2.03 13.83 5.76
CA GLN A 100 0.94 14.40 6.59
C GLN A 100 -0.37 14.55 5.81
N LEU A 101 -0.29 14.90 4.51
CA LEU A 101 -1.47 14.98 3.64
C LEU A 101 -2.08 13.59 3.45
N LEU A 102 -1.26 12.57 3.18
CA LEU A 102 -1.69 11.19 3.05
C LEU A 102 -2.35 10.68 4.34
N TYR A 103 -1.74 10.97 5.50
CA TYR A 103 -2.30 10.67 6.81
C TYR A 103 -3.68 11.29 7.00
N LYS A 104 -3.82 12.60 6.75
CA LYS A 104 -5.13 13.28 6.86
C LYS A 104 -6.18 12.65 5.95
N LYS A 105 -5.81 12.29 4.72
CA LYS A 105 -6.73 11.64 3.77
C LYS A 105 -7.13 10.23 4.24
N MET A 106 -6.21 9.47 4.82
CA MET A 106 -6.51 8.17 5.41
C MET A 106 -7.44 8.27 6.61
N CYS A 107 -7.20 9.20 7.53
CA CYS A 107 -8.11 9.47 8.65
C CYS A 107 -9.49 9.92 8.18
N GLN A 108 -9.59 10.68 7.09
CA GLN A 108 -10.88 11.06 6.50
C GLN A 108 -11.61 9.86 5.89
N LYS A 109 -10.89 8.97 5.21
CA LYS A 109 -11.48 7.75 4.61
C LYS A 109 -11.91 6.73 5.67
N TYR A 110 -11.17 6.65 6.76
CA TYR A 110 -11.33 5.63 7.80
C TYR A 110 -11.38 6.26 9.21
N ALA A 111 -12.33 7.17 9.42
CA ALA A 111 -12.43 7.96 10.64
C ALA A 111 -12.60 7.11 11.92
N ASP A 112 -13.34 6.00 11.81
CA ASP A 112 -13.70 5.13 12.94
C ASP A 112 -13.02 3.75 12.87
N THR A 113 -11.96 3.60 12.06
CA THR A 113 -11.26 2.32 11.90
C THR A 113 -9.91 2.35 12.60
N LEU A 114 -9.64 1.32 13.40
CA LEU A 114 -8.30 1.09 13.95
C LEU A 114 -7.38 0.56 12.83
N VAL A 115 -6.30 1.30 12.58
CA VAL A 115 -5.28 0.95 11.58
C VAL A 115 -3.94 0.73 12.29
N ARG A 116 -3.24 -0.33 11.92
CA ARG A 116 -1.90 -0.70 12.42
C ARG A 116 -0.87 -0.57 11.30
N SER A 117 0.42 -0.49 11.65
CA SER A 117 1.55 -0.45 10.71
C SER A 117 2.78 -1.04 11.38
#